data_AF-A0A5A9NER9-F1
#
_entry.id   AF-A0A5A9NER9-F1
#
_cell.length_a   1.000
_cell.length_b   1.000
_cell.length_c   1.000
_cell.angle_alpha   90.00
_cell.angle_beta   90.00
_cell.angle_gamma   90.00
#
_symmetry.space_group_name_H-M   'P 1'
#
loop_
_entity.id
_entity.type
_entity.pdbx_description
1 polymer ?
#
loop_
_entity_poly.entity_id
_entity_poly.type
_entity_poly.pdbx_seq_one_letter_code
_entity_poly.pdbx_strand_id
1 'polypeptide(L)'
;MTDSKVKNTSSVPIDGYSNVRITSVWTFLQSVDWSESWLMGLLAFHVFCFAVTVLCRKYYRLQIGQFLVMVAMVYTAEYLNELAAMKWRSFSRFQYFDSKGMFISLVYSIPLLLNTVIIVAIWVCRTFSTMVELKTVQLKRKAAREKLKKSQ
;
A
#
# COMPACT_ATOMS: atom_id res chain seq x y z
N MET A 1 -20.78 34.41 -42.16
CA MET A 1 -21.53 33.26 -41.61
C MET A 1 -20.53 32.24 -41.10
N THR A 2 -20.74 31.81 -39.87
CA THR A 2 -19.85 31.12 -38.93
C THR A 2 -19.55 29.64 -39.28
N ASP A 3 -18.26 29.30 -39.19
CA ASP A 3 -17.62 28.21 -38.42
C ASP A 3 -18.41 26.93 -38.10
N SER A 4 -17.81 25.76 -38.37
CA SER A 4 -18.00 24.48 -37.65
C SER A 4 -16.93 23.42 -38.00
N LYS A 5 -15.70 23.66 -37.56
CA LYS A 5 -14.86 22.76 -36.75
C LYS A 5 -15.16 21.23 -36.77
N VAL A 6 -14.40 20.46 -37.55
CA VAL A 6 -14.18 19.02 -37.30
C VAL A 6 -12.97 18.87 -36.37
N LYS A 7 -13.22 18.72 -35.06
CA LYS A 7 -12.18 18.43 -34.06
C LYS A 7 -12.31 16.96 -33.66
N ASN A 8 -11.32 16.18 -34.06
CA ASN A 8 -11.18 14.76 -33.78
C ASN A 8 -11.52 14.42 -32.32
N THR A 9 -12.43 13.46 -32.18
CA THR A 9 -12.93 12.87 -30.95
C THR A 9 -11.82 12.12 -30.20
N SER A 10 -11.23 12.77 -29.20
CA SER A 10 -10.71 12.07 -28.02
C SER A 10 -11.76 12.19 -26.92
N SER A 11 -12.24 11.05 -26.44
CA SER A 11 -13.38 10.82 -25.55
C SER A 11 -13.20 11.29 -24.10
N VAL A 12 -12.47 12.39 -23.88
CA VAL A 12 -12.27 12.94 -22.53
C VAL A 12 -12.98 14.29 -22.44
N PRO A 13 -14.02 14.45 -21.60
CA PRO A 13 -14.65 15.74 -21.38
C PRO A 13 -13.62 16.75 -20.88
N ILE A 14 -13.60 17.94 -21.51
CA ILE A 14 -12.71 19.04 -21.13
C ILE A 14 -13.43 19.85 -20.05
N ASP A 15 -12.82 19.96 -18.87
CA ASP A 15 -13.30 20.77 -17.76
C ASP A 15 -13.10 22.27 -18.06
N GLY A 16 -14.13 23.07 -17.83
CA GLY A 16 -14.16 24.50 -18.18
C GLY A 16 -13.33 25.42 -17.27
N TYR A 17 -12.61 24.88 -16.28
CA TYR A 17 -11.89 25.69 -15.28
C TYR A 17 -10.39 25.82 -15.52
N SER A 18 -9.73 24.86 -16.17
CA SER A 18 -8.26 24.79 -16.12
C SER A 18 -7.53 24.64 -17.46
N ASN A 19 -8.19 24.25 -18.57
CA ASN A 19 -7.50 23.96 -19.84
C ASN A 19 -6.29 23.01 -19.72
N VAL A 20 -6.24 22.16 -18.68
CA VAL A 20 -5.20 21.14 -18.53
C VAL A 20 -5.86 19.76 -18.64
N ARG A 21 -5.40 19.01 -19.63
CA ARG A 21 -5.72 17.58 -19.86
C ARG A 21 -5.67 16.85 -18.51
N ILE A 22 -6.65 16.01 -18.17
CA ILE A 22 -6.64 15.18 -16.95
C ILE A 22 -5.27 14.52 -16.82
N THR A 23 -4.43 15.03 -15.94
CA THR A 23 -3.01 14.63 -15.79
C THR A 23 -2.64 14.34 -14.34
N SER A 24 -3.59 14.49 -13.40
CA SER A 24 -3.31 14.33 -11.98
C SER A 24 -4.08 13.17 -11.36
N VAL A 25 -3.35 12.37 -10.60
CA VAL A 25 -3.85 11.25 -9.77
C VAL A 25 -5.00 11.71 -8.84
N TRP A 26 -4.92 12.98 -8.40
CA TRP A 26 -5.89 13.63 -7.54
C TRP A 26 -7.24 13.83 -8.22
N THR A 27 -7.26 14.35 -9.45
CA THR A 27 -8.51 14.52 -10.21
C THR A 27 -9.21 13.18 -10.48
N PHE A 28 -8.45 12.11 -10.68
CA PHE A 28 -9.00 10.76 -10.79
C PHE A 28 -9.66 10.32 -9.47
N LEU A 29 -8.98 10.45 -8.34
CA LEU A 29 -9.54 10.10 -7.03
C LEU A 29 -10.76 10.93 -6.63
N GLN A 30 -10.84 12.20 -7.03
CA GLN A 30 -12.02 13.04 -6.81
C GLN A 30 -13.22 12.61 -7.67
N SER A 31 -12.97 12.02 -8.85
CA SER A 31 -14.04 11.50 -9.72
C SER A 31 -14.61 10.16 -9.26
N VAL A 32 -13.94 9.47 -8.33
CA VAL A 32 -14.44 8.22 -7.74
C VAL A 32 -15.61 8.52 -6.81
N ASP A 33 -16.70 7.76 -6.95
CA ASP A 33 -17.87 7.90 -6.09
C ASP A 33 -17.67 7.10 -4.79
N TRP A 34 -17.14 7.75 -3.77
CA TRP A 34 -16.86 7.14 -2.47
C TRP A 34 -18.12 6.71 -1.70
N SER A 35 -19.33 7.05 -2.18
CA SER A 35 -20.58 6.63 -1.54
C SER A 35 -20.93 5.16 -1.79
N GLU A 36 -20.24 4.46 -2.69
CA GLU A 36 -20.53 3.04 -2.94
C GLU A 36 -20.14 2.17 -1.74
N SER A 37 -21.05 1.29 -1.29
CA SER A 37 -20.89 0.52 -0.05
C SER A 37 -19.65 -0.38 -0.05
N TRP A 38 -19.23 -0.88 -1.21
CA TRP A 38 -18.03 -1.71 -1.32
C TRP A 38 -16.73 -0.89 -1.18
N LEU A 39 -16.71 0.37 -1.62
CA LEU A 39 -15.58 1.29 -1.42
C LEU A 39 -15.43 1.62 0.06
N MET A 40 -16.55 1.82 0.76
CA MET A 40 -16.53 1.97 2.21
C MET A 40 -16.01 0.71 2.92
N GLY A 41 -16.40 -0.48 2.42
CA GLY A 41 -15.84 -1.75 2.88
C GLY A 41 -14.32 -1.83 2.66
N LEU A 42 -13.84 -1.37 1.51
CA LEU A 42 -12.41 -1.29 1.18
C LEU A 42 -11.66 -0.32 2.11
N LEU A 43 -12.23 0.85 2.38
CA LEU A 43 -11.65 1.82 3.32
C LEU A 43 -11.60 1.25 4.75
N ALA A 44 -12.68 0.62 5.19
CA ALA A 44 -12.72 -0.05 6.49
C ALA A 44 -11.68 -1.18 6.59
N PHE A 45 -11.48 -1.93 5.51
CA PHE A 45 -10.41 -2.94 5.41
C PHE A 45 -9.02 -2.29 5.58
N HIS A 46 -8.75 -1.15 4.95
CA HIS A 46 -7.48 -0.44 5.15
C HIS A 46 -7.29 0.03 6.60
N VAL A 47 -8.34 0.56 7.24
CA VAL A 47 -8.31 0.96 8.65
C VAL A 47 -8.05 -0.25 9.55
N PHE A 48 -8.71 -1.38 9.28
CA PHE A 48 -8.47 -2.63 9.99
C PHE A 48 -7.03 -3.10 9.83
N CYS A 49 -6.50 -3.11 8.61
CA CYS A 49 -5.11 -3.46 8.32
C CYS A 49 -4.10 -2.56 9.03
N PHE A 50 -4.39 -1.26 9.10
CA PHE A 50 -3.57 -0.31 9.85
C PHE A 50 -3.67 -0.56 11.36
N ALA A 51 -4.87 -0.78 11.89
CA ALA A 51 -5.09 -1.12 13.29
C ALA A 51 -4.35 -2.41 13.68
N VAL A 52 -4.45 -3.46 12.86
CA VAL A 52 -3.69 -4.70 13.05
C VAL A 52 -2.19 -4.41 13.04
N THR A 53 -1.69 -3.59 12.10
CA THR A 53 -0.27 -3.18 12.08
C THR A 53 0.15 -2.48 13.38
N VAL A 54 -0.70 -1.60 13.93
CA VAL A 54 -0.43 -0.88 15.20
C VAL A 54 -0.47 -1.84 16.40
N LEU A 55 -1.48 -2.71 16.49
CA LEU A 55 -1.64 -3.68 17.58
C LEU A 55 -0.54 -4.76 17.55
N CYS A 56 -0.15 -5.21 16.36
CA CYS A 56 0.88 -6.23 16.17
C CYS A 56 2.31 -5.70 16.38
N ARG A 57 2.52 -4.39 16.64
CA ARG A 57 3.86 -3.83 16.94
C ARG A 57 4.59 -4.55 18.08
N LYS A 58 3.83 -5.17 19.00
CA LYS A 58 4.39 -5.92 20.14
C LYS A 58 4.69 -7.40 19.80
N TYR A 59 4.05 -7.95 18.78
CA TYR A 59 4.08 -9.39 18.46
C TYR A 59 4.74 -9.66 17.11
N TYR A 60 6.07 -9.86 17.12
CA TYR A 60 6.86 -10.04 15.89
C TYR A 60 6.35 -11.16 14.98
N ARG A 61 5.85 -12.27 15.54
CA ARG A 61 5.34 -13.42 14.77
C ARG A 61 4.08 -13.06 13.98
N LEU A 62 3.18 -12.27 14.57
CA LEU A 62 1.97 -11.80 13.90
C LEU A 62 2.32 -10.79 12.80
N GLN A 63 3.35 -9.97 13.01
CA GLN A 63 3.83 -9.02 12.02
C GLN A 63 4.39 -9.71 10.75
N ILE A 64 5.05 -10.86 10.90
CA ILE A 64 5.49 -11.69 9.76
C ILE A 64 4.28 -12.20 8.97
N GLY A 65 3.29 -12.76 9.66
CA GLY A 65 2.06 -13.23 9.03
C GLY A 65 1.35 -12.11 8.28
N GLN A 66 1.20 -10.94 8.93
CA GLN A 66 0.61 -9.74 8.33
C GLN A 66 1.39 -9.30 7.07
N PHE A 67 2.72 -9.31 7.12
CA PHE A 67 3.56 -8.97 5.96
C PHE A 67 3.32 -9.92 4.78
N LEU A 68 3.31 -11.24 5.03
CA LEU A 68 3.07 -12.24 3.99
C LEU A 68 1.68 -12.08 3.37
N VAL A 69 0.66 -11.87 4.21
CA VAL A 69 -0.72 -11.63 3.75
C VAL A 69 -0.81 -10.35 2.91
N MET A 70 -0.16 -9.26 3.34
CA MET A 70 -0.11 -8.00 2.62
C MET A 70 0.53 -8.14 1.24
N VAL A 71 1.69 -8.82 1.15
CA VAL A 71 2.39 -9.03 -0.12
C VAL A 71 1.55 -9.92 -1.05
N ALA A 72 0.93 -10.98 -0.52
CA ALA A 72 0.04 -11.84 -1.30
C ALA A 72 -1.18 -11.07 -1.85
N MET A 73 -1.74 -10.15 -1.06
CA MET A 73 -2.84 -9.29 -1.48
C MET A 73 -2.43 -8.31 -2.58
N VAL A 74 -1.26 -7.69 -2.48
CA VAL A 74 -0.74 -6.82 -3.55
C VAL A 74 -0.44 -7.62 -4.81
N TYR A 75 0.11 -8.84 -4.69
CA TYR A 75 0.37 -9.72 -5.83
C TYR A 75 -0.91 -10.12 -6.57
N THR A 76 -1.98 -10.39 -5.83
CA THR A 76 -3.28 -10.76 -6.42
C THR A 76 -4.12 -9.56 -6.87
N ALA A 77 -3.64 -8.33 -6.69
CA ALA A 77 -4.37 -7.11 -7.03
C ALA A 77 -4.70 -7.00 -8.54
N GLU A 78 -3.79 -7.43 -9.41
CA GLU A 78 -4.00 -7.43 -10.87
C GLU A 78 -5.15 -8.37 -11.25
N TYR A 79 -5.13 -9.59 -10.72
CA TYR A 79 -6.19 -10.58 -10.92
C TYR A 79 -7.54 -10.09 -10.37
N LEU A 80 -7.56 -9.49 -9.18
CA LEU A 80 -8.76 -8.89 -8.60
C LEU A 80 -9.32 -7.77 -9.49
N ASN A 81 -8.44 -6.96 -10.06
CA ASN A 81 -8.82 -5.88 -10.97
C ASN A 81 -9.41 -6.41 -12.28
N GLU A 82 -8.84 -7.46 -12.88
CA GLU A 82 -9.44 -8.11 -14.06
C GLU A 82 -10.81 -8.73 -13.74
N LEU A 83 -10.92 -9.42 -12.60
CA LEU A 83 -12.18 -10.02 -12.18
C LEU A 83 -13.25 -8.97 -11.92
N ALA A 84 -12.89 -7.88 -11.26
CA ALA A 84 -13.77 -6.75 -11.02
C ALA A 84 -14.11 -5.99 -12.31
N ALA A 85 -13.19 -5.89 -13.27
CA ALA A 85 -13.45 -5.36 -14.60
C ALA A 85 -14.37 -6.26 -15.44
N MET A 86 -14.39 -7.58 -15.22
CA MET A 86 -15.35 -8.48 -15.86
C MET A 86 -16.73 -8.43 -15.19
N LYS A 87 -16.77 -8.31 -13.86
CA LYS A 87 -18.01 -8.35 -13.06
C LYS A 87 -18.51 -6.98 -12.61
N TRP A 88 -17.99 -5.89 -13.19
CA TRP A 88 -18.26 -4.52 -12.74
C TRP A 88 -19.76 -4.22 -12.60
N ARG A 89 -20.59 -4.67 -13.54
CA ARG A 89 -22.06 -4.47 -13.52
C ARG A 89 -22.78 -5.02 -12.29
N SER A 90 -22.20 -6.01 -11.62
CA SER A 90 -22.79 -6.62 -10.42
C SER A 90 -22.34 -5.95 -9.12
N PHE A 91 -21.28 -5.15 -9.16
CA PHE A 91 -20.54 -4.71 -7.97
C PHE A 91 -20.49 -3.19 -7.83
N SER A 92 -20.34 -2.48 -8.96
CA SER A 92 -20.21 -1.04 -9.01
C SER A 92 -21.12 -0.45 -10.08
N ARG A 93 -21.61 0.77 -9.83
CA ARG A 93 -22.46 1.48 -10.81
C ARG A 93 -21.63 2.02 -11.97
N PHE A 94 -20.33 2.22 -11.72
CA PHE A 94 -19.35 2.70 -12.68
C PHE A 94 -18.19 1.71 -12.84
N GLN A 95 -17.54 1.71 -14.00
CA GLN A 95 -16.38 0.87 -14.28
C GLN A 95 -15.09 1.56 -13.82
N TYR A 96 -14.69 1.32 -12.56
CA TYR A 96 -13.43 1.84 -11.99
C TYR A 96 -12.20 1.01 -12.39
N PHE A 97 -12.41 -0.26 -12.75
CA PHE A 97 -11.35 -1.21 -13.06
C PHE A 97 -11.01 -1.17 -14.55
N ASP A 98 -9.74 -1.01 -14.85
CA ASP A 98 -9.18 -0.94 -16.20
C ASP A 98 -7.96 -1.86 -16.30
N SER A 99 -7.61 -2.30 -17.51
CA SER A 99 -6.41 -3.08 -17.85
C SER A 99 -5.12 -2.54 -17.25
N LYS A 100 -5.00 -1.21 -17.09
CA LYS A 100 -3.84 -0.56 -16.47
C LYS A 100 -3.80 -0.64 -14.94
N GLY A 101 -4.90 -1.06 -14.31
CA GLY A 101 -4.99 -1.18 -12.85
C GLY A 101 -4.80 0.12 -12.08
N MET A 102 -5.07 1.29 -12.69
CA MET A 102 -4.80 2.58 -12.05
C MET A 102 -5.58 2.74 -10.74
N PHE A 103 -6.87 2.39 -10.73
CA PHE A 103 -7.70 2.43 -9.53
C PHE A 103 -7.18 1.47 -8.44
N ILE A 104 -7.02 0.19 -8.77
CA ILE A 104 -6.60 -0.83 -7.79
C ILE A 104 -5.20 -0.51 -7.24
N SER A 105 -4.30 0.01 -8.08
CA SER A 105 -2.96 0.36 -7.64
C SER A 105 -2.99 1.52 -6.63
N LEU A 106 -3.74 2.58 -6.93
CA LEU A 106 -3.79 3.78 -6.10
C LEU A 106 -4.55 3.58 -4.80
N VAL A 107 -5.72 2.96 -4.87
CA VAL A 107 -6.65 2.86 -3.72
C VAL A 107 -6.35 1.64 -2.89
N TYR A 108 -5.97 0.51 -3.50
CA TYR A 108 -5.71 -0.74 -2.79
C TYR A 108 -4.21 -0.95 -2.55
N SER A 109 -3.37 -0.96 -3.60
CA SER A 109 -1.96 -1.35 -3.45
C SER A 109 -1.11 -0.32 -2.69
N ILE A 110 -1.25 0.98 -2.95
CA ILE A 110 -0.41 2.00 -2.28
C ILE A 110 -0.56 1.98 -0.75
N PRO A 111 -1.77 2.02 -0.16
CA PRO A 111 -1.90 1.95 1.29
C PRO A 111 -1.34 0.66 1.89
N LEU A 112 -1.49 -0.47 1.19
CA LEU A 112 -0.93 -1.76 1.61
C LEU A 112 0.60 -1.74 1.57
N LEU A 113 1.19 -1.21 0.50
CA LEU A 113 2.64 -1.07 0.34
C LEU A 113 3.25 -0.11 1.36
N LEU A 114 2.58 1.00 1.67
CA LEU A 114 3.04 1.90 2.74
C LEU A 114 3.05 1.17 4.09
N ASN A 115 2.02 0.37 4.39
CA ASN A 115 1.99 -0.45 5.60
C ASN A 115 3.14 -1.48 5.63
N THR A 116 3.44 -2.15 4.51
CA THR A 116 4.54 -3.12 4.46
C THR A 116 5.91 -2.44 4.60
N VAL A 117 6.12 -1.28 3.99
CA VAL A 117 7.36 -0.50 4.14
C VAL A 117 7.58 -0.09 5.60
N ILE A 118 6.53 0.37 6.30
CA ILE A 118 6.62 0.71 7.73
C ILE A 118 7.01 -0.51 8.56
N ILE A 119 6.40 -1.67 8.30
CA ILE A 119 6.72 -2.92 8.97
C ILE A 119 8.20 -3.28 8.77
N VAL A 120 8.66 -3.25 7.53
CA VAL A 120 10.06 -3.57 7.18
C VAL A 120 11.02 -2.59 7.84
N ALA A 121 10.73 -1.28 7.83
CA ALA A 121 11.58 -0.26 8.47
C ALA A 121 11.73 -0.51 9.98
N ILE A 122 10.63 -0.80 10.68
CA ILE A 122 10.67 -1.16 12.11
C ILE A 122 11.53 -2.41 12.32
N TRP A 123 11.38 -3.40 11.45
CA TRP A 123 12.14 -4.65 11.53
C TRP A 123 13.64 -4.45 11.34
N VAL A 124 14.01 -3.64 10.35
CA VAL A 124 15.40 -3.28 10.07
C VAL A 124 16.01 -2.57 11.27
N CYS A 125 15.35 -1.52 11.79
CA CYS A 125 15.82 -0.80 12.98
C CYS A 125 16.00 -1.74 14.19
N ARG A 126 15.02 -2.61 14.45
CA ARG A 126 15.07 -3.59 15.56
C ARG A 126 16.20 -4.61 15.39
N THR A 127 16.40 -5.11 14.18
CA THR A 127 17.46 -6.07 13.86
C THR A 127 18.83 -5.45 14.08
N PHE A 128 19.02 -4.21 13.63
CA PHE A 128 20.25 -3.46 13.88
C PHE A 128 20.48 -3.23 15.38
N SER A 129 19.49 -2.76 16.14
CA SER A 129 19.63 -2.58 17.60
C SER A 129 19.97 -3.89 18.31
N THR A 130 19.30 -4.99 17.95
CA THR A 130 19.56 -6.32 18.53
C THR A 130 20.97 -6.80 18.19
N MET A 131 21.42 -6.60 16.95
CA MET A 131 22.78 -6.97 16.53
C MET A 131 23.85 -6.17 17.28
N VAL A 132 23.65 -4.88 17.47
CA VAL A 132 24.54 -4.01 18.26
C VAL A 132 24.59 -4.46 19.72
N GLU A 133 23.45 -4.79 20.31
CA GLU A 133 23.38 -5.30 21.68
C GLU A 133 24.09 -6.66 21.80
N LEU A 134 23.85 -7.59 20.86
CA LEU A 134 24.53 -8.89 20.83
C LEU A 134 26.04 -8.74 20.68
N LYS A 135 26.53 -7.85 19.81
CA LYS A 135 27.96 -7.54 19.68
C LYS A 135 28.53 -6.99 21.00
N THR A 136 27.79 -6.12 21.67
CA THR A 136 28.18 -5.55 22.96
C THR A 136 28.25 -6.62 24.06
N VAL A 137 27.26 -7.50 24.14
CA VAL A 137 27.23 -8.64 25.08
C VAL A 137 28.35 -9.63 24.79
N GLN A 138 28.62 -9.92 23.52
CA GLN A 138 29.74 -10.78 23.12
C GLN A 138 31.10 -10.20 23.53
N LEU A 139 31.32 -8.89 23.33
CA LEU A 139 32.54 -8.21 23.75
C LEU A 139 32.70 -8.23 25.28
N LYS A 140 31.64 -7.94 26.03
CA LYS A 140 31.65 -8.03 27.51
C LYS A 140 31.98 -9.45 27.98
N ARG A 141 31.39 -10.49 27.37
CA ARG A 141 31.70 -11.89 27.68
C ARG A 141 33.15 -12.28 27.37
N LYS A 142 33.71 -11.80 26.26
CA LYS A 142 35.13 -12.01 25.92
C LYS A 142 36.05 -11.35 26.95
N ALA A 143 35.81 -10.08 27.29
CA ALA A 143 36.60 -9.37 28.28
C ALA A 143 36.56 -10.03 29.67
N ALA A 144 35.40 -10.54 30.09
CA ALA A 144 35.27 -11.26 31.36
C ALA A 144 36.09 -12.57 31.38
N ARG A 145 36.10 -13.33 30.27
CA ARG A 145 36.91 -14.55 30.13
C ARG A 145 38.41 -14.27 30.17
N GLU A 146 38.85 -13.20 29.52
CA GLU A 146 40.27 -12.79 29.54
C GLU A 146 40.72 -12.31 30.92
N LYS A 147 39.83 -11.62 31.67
CA LYS A 147 40.11 -11.27 33.08
C LYS A 147 40.26 -12.51 33.95
N LEU A 148 39.38 -13.51 33.80
CA LEU A 148 39.46 -14.77 34.55
C LEU A 148 40.78 -15.51 34.29
N LYS A 149 41.23 -15.59 33.03
CA LYS A 149 42.51 -16.21 32.66
C LYS A 149 43.75 -15.50 33.21
N LYS A 150 43.68 -14.18 33.44
CA LYS A 150 44.78 -13.40 34.02
C LYS A 150 44.83 -13.45 35.55
N SER A 151 43.77 -13.93 36.19
CA SER A 151 43.67 -14.08 37.65
C SER A 151 43.93 -15.50 38.15
N GLN A 152 44.13 -16.47 37.25
CA GLN A 152 44.75 -17.78 37.53
C GLN A 152 46.24 -17.72 37.21
#